data_AF-A0A4Q7BE41-F1
#
_entry.id   AF-A0A4Q7BE41-F1
#
_cell.length_a   1.000
_cell.length_b   1.000
_cell.length_c   1.000
_cell.angle_alpha   90.00
_cell.angle_beta   90.00
_cell.angle_gamma   90.00
#
_symmetry.space_group_name_H-M   'P 1'
#
loop_
_entity.id
_entity.type
_entity.pdbx_description
1 polymer ?
#
loop_
_entity_poly.entity_id
_entity_poly.type
_entity_poly.pdbx_seq_one_letter_code
_entity_poly.pdbx_strand_id
1 'polypeptide(L)' 'MTTWVTVWVLTVFTGSGYLGYYRPSNFQLQYATYEICEKQRQAHLKRGVDSARCDFQQIPVVKK' A
#
# COMPACT_ATOMS: atom_id res chain seq x y z
N MET A 1 1.25 -6.38 -27.33
CA MET A 1 0.00 -5.58 -27.15
C MET A 1 0.05 -4.98 -25.75
N THR A 2 -0.11 -3.66 -25.60
CA THR A 2 -0.11 -3.02 -24.28
C THR A 2 -1.54 -2.96 -23.75
N THR A 3 -1.79 -3.56 -22.59
CA THR A 3 -3.08 -3.54 -21.90
C THR A 3 -2.95 -2.81 -20.57
N TRP A 4 -3.95 -2.06 -20.14
CA TRP A 4 -3.93 -1.37 -18.86
C TRP A 4 -4.79 -2.12 -17.85
N VAL A 5 -4.29 -2.30 -16.63
CA VAL A 5 -5.06 -2.84 -15.51
C VAL A 5 -5.20 -1.80 -14.43
N THR A 6 -6.38 -1.77 -13.82
CA THR A 6 -6.68 -0.91 -12.68
C THR A 6 -6.40 -1.67 -11.40
N VAL A 7 -5.69 -1.05 -10.47
CA VAL A 7 -5.37 -1.62 -9.15
C VAL A 7 -5.50 -0.57 -8.07
N TRP A 8 -5.75 -1.02 -6.85
CA TRP A 8 -5.69 -0.21 -5.65
C TRP A 8 -4.40 -0.51 -4.90
N VAL A 9 -3.59 0.52 -4.66
CA VAL A 9 -2.29 0.40 -4.01
C VAL A 9 -2.38 0.93 -2.59
N LEU A 10 -2.19 0.03 -1.63
CA LEU A 10 -2.00 0.39 -0.24
C LEU A 10 -0.54 0.74 -0.02
N THR A 11 -0.26 2.00 0.31
CA THR A 11 1.07 2.43 0.78
C THR A 11 1.04 2.51 2.29
N VAL A 12 1.95 1.81 2.96
CA VAL A 12 2.08 1.79 4.43
C VAL A 12 3.39 2.46 4.82
N PHE A 13 3.31 3.36 5.79
CA PHE A 13 4.43 4.08 6.39
C PHE A 13 4.60 3.59 7.83
N THR A 14 5.75 2.98 8.13
CA THR A 14 6.05 2.48 9.47
C THR A 14 7.30 3.15 10.04
N GLY A 15 7.18 3.70 11.24
CA GLY A 15 8.23 4.42 11.94
C GLY A 15 7.88 4.68 13.41
N SER A 16 7.56 3.63 14.17
CA SER A 16 7.58 3.73 15.64
C SER A 16 8.99 3.47 16.15
N GLY A 17 9.70 4.55 16.46
CA GLY A 17 11.04 4.48 17.04
C GLY A 17 10.97 4.19 18.54
N TYR A 18 11.48 3.03 18.96
CA TYR A 18 12.00 2.84 20.31
C TYR A 18 13.54 2.72 20.18
N LEU A 19 14.27 3.69 20.74
CA LEU A 19 15.73 3.67 20.95
C LEU A 19 16.60 3.59 19.67
N GLY A 20 16.84 4.74 19.04
CA GLY A 20 18.12 5.07 18.38
C GLY A 20 18.44 4.48 16.99
N TYR A 21 17.74 3.46 16.50
CA TYR A 21 17.92 2.93 15.14
C TYR A 21 16.71 3.22 14.26
N TYR A 22 16.67 4.42 13.67
CA TYR A 22 15.61 4.87 12.77
C TYR A 22 15.77 4.24 11.38
N ARG A 23 14.89 3.31 11.02
CA ARG A 23 14.73 2.85 9.63
C ARG A 23 13.26 3.00 9.21
N PRO A 24 12.86 4.15 8.62
CA PRO A 24 11.54 4.28 8.07
C PRO A 24 11.41 3.26 6.93
N SER A 25 10.50 2.31 7.08
CA SER A 25 10.15 1.40 6.00
C SER A 25 8.81 1.79 5.41
N ASN A 26 8.83 2.07 4.11
CA ASN A 26 7.63 2.27 3.31
C ASN A 26 7.48 1.06 2.39
N PHE A 27 6.32 0.44 2.39
CA PHE A 27 6.03 -0.66 1.47
C PHE A 27 4.66 -0.50 0.82
N GLN A 28 4.50 -1.14 -0.33
CA GLN A 28 3.30 -1.07 -1.15
C GLN A 28 2.71 -2.44 -1.39
N LEU A 29 1.38 -2.55 -1.26
CA LEU A 29 0.61 -3.75 -1.54
C LEU A 29 -0.46 -3.43 -2.59
N GLN A 30 -0.71 -4.36 -3.51
CA GLN A 30 -1.70 -4.19 -4.58
C GLN A 30 -2.95 -5.02 -4.30
N TYR A 31 -4.11 -4.41 -4.55
CA TYR A 31 -5.42 -5.01 -4.35
C TYR A 31 -6.32 -4.79 -5.57
N ALA A 32 -7.22 -5.75 -5.81
CA ALA A 32 -8.14 -5.71 -6.93
C ALA A 32 -9.28 -4.68 -6.75
N THR A 33 -9.70 -4.42 -5.50
CA THR A 33 -10.83 -3.54 -5.19
C THR A 33 -10.50 -2.55 -4.08
N TYR A 34 -11.22 -1.43 -4.09
CA TYR A 34 -11.13 -0.39 -3.07
C TYR A 34 -11.43 -0.94 -1.67
N GLU A 35 -12.49 -1.74 -1.56
CA GLU A 35 -12.98 -2.30 -0.29
C GLU A 35 -11.92 -3.17 0.41
N ILE A 36 -11.19 -3.99 -0.36
CA ILE A 36 -10.10 -4.81 0.18
C ILE A 36 -8.95 -3.89 0.64
N CYS A 37 -8.58 -2.89 -0.16
CA CYS A 37 -7.54 -1.94 0.18
C CYS A 37 -7.87 -1.21 1.49
N GLU A 38 -9.08 -0.66 1.63
CA GLU A 38 -9.52 0.03 2.83
C GLU A 38 -9.57 -0.87 4.06
N LYS A 39 -10.04 -2.11 3.90
CA LYS A 39 -10.03 -3.10 4.99
C LYS A 39 -8.62 -3.33 5.52
N GLN A 40 -7.63 -3.41 4.62
CA GLN A 40 -6.23 -3.59 4.98
C GLN A 40 -5.62 -2.32 5.57
N ARG A 41 -5.94 -1.14 5.02
CA ARG A 41 -5.57 0.16 5.60
C ARG A 41 -5.99 0.26 7.07
N GLN A 42 -7.24 -0.06 7.36
CA GLN A 42 -7.77 -0.07 8.73
C GLN A 42 -7.07 -1.10 9.62
N ALA A 43 -6.74 -2.29 9.10
CA ALA A 43 -6.00 -3.30 9.84
C ALA A 43 -4.58 -2.84 10.20
N HIS A 44 -3.89 -2.15 9.30
CA HIS A 44 -2.56 -1.60 9.56
C HIS A 44 -2.60 -0.46 10.58
N LEU A 45 -3.55 0.47 10.46
CA LEU A 45 -3.73 1.55 11.44
C LEU A 45 -4.00 1.00 12.85
N LYS A 46 -4.82 -0.06 12.96
CA LYS A 46 -5.06 -0.76 14.24
C LYS A 46 -3.82 -1.45 14.81
N ARG A 47 -2.84 -1.81 13.98
CA ARG A 47 -1.56 -2.43 14.39
C ARG A 47 -0.51 -1.39 14.80
N GLY A 48 -0.83 -0.10 14.75
CA GLY A 48 0.07 0.97 15.18
C GLY A 48 1.10 1.38 14.12
N VAL A 49 0.79 1.25 12.83
CA VAL A 49 1.56 1.95 11.80
C VAL A 49 1.25 3.45 11.85
N ASP A 50 2.22 4.29 11.48
CA ASP A 50 2.05 5.74 11.58
C ASP A 50 1.04 6.28 10.57
N SER A 51 1.07 5.73 9.36
CA SER A 51 0.15 6.12 8.29
C SER A 51 -0.01 5.01 7.27
N ALA A 52 -1.20 4.94 6.68
CA ALA A 52 -1.50 4.07 5.56
C ALA A 52 -2.51 4.75 4.63
N ARG A 53 -2.29 4.68 3.32
CA ARG A 53 -3.17 5.27 2.29
C ARG A 53 -3.47 4.29 1.17
N CYS A 54 -4.67 4.39 0.61
CA CYS A 54 -5.09 3.64 -0.58
C CYS A 54 -5.19 4.57 -1.78
N ASP A 55 -4.38 4.31 -2.80
CA ASP A 55 -4.35 5.09 -4.04
C ASP A 55 -4.85 4.24 -5.21
N PHE A 56 -5.63 4.83 -6.11
CA PHE A 56 -5.99 4.17 -7.37
C PHE A 56 -4.86 4.33 -8.39
N GLN A 57 -4.45 3.25 -9.04
CA GLN A 57 -3.40 3.28 -10.07
C GLN A 57 -3.79 2.48 -11.32
N GLN A 58 -3.33 2.96 -12.46
CA GLN A 58 -3.40 2.25 -13.74
C GLN A 58 -1.99 1.82 -14.14
N ILE A 59 -1.79 0.50 -14.24
CA ILE A 59 -0.48 -0.08 -14.54
C ILE A 59 -0.50 -0.66 -15.96
N PRO A 60 0.47 -0.32 -16.83
CA PRO A 60 0.58 -0.94 -18.14
C PRO A 60 1.15 -2.35 -18.01
N VAL A 61 0.42 -3.31 -18.56
CA VAL A 61 0.81 -4.72 -18.67
C VAL A 61 1.14 -5.01 -20.12
N VAL A 62 2.40 -5.33 -20.38
CA VAL A 62 2.85 -5.75 -21.70
C VAL A 62 2.58 -7.24 -21.85
N LYS A 63 1.58 -7.60 -22.66
CA LYS A 63 1.39 -9.00 -23.08
C LYS A 63 2.37 -9.30 -24.21
N LYS A 64 3.27 -10.25 -23.94
CA LYS A 64 4.18 -10.83 -24.94
C LYS A 64 3.38 -11.66 -25.93
#